data_AF-A0AAW3N621-F1
#
_entry.id   AF-A0AAW3N621-F1
#
_cell.length_a   1.000
_cell.length_b   1.000
_cell.length_c   1.000
_cell.angle_alpha   90.00
_cell.angle_beta   90.00
_cell.angle_gamma   90.00
#
_symmetry.space_group_name_H-M   'P 1'
#
loop_
_entity.id
_entity.type
_entity.pdbx_description
1 polymer ?
#
loop_
_entity_poly.entity_id
_entity_poly.type
_entity_poly.pdbx_seq_one_letter_code
_entity_poly.pdbx_strand_id
1 'polypeptide(L)'
;MVNSATADTSETQREQIGKFDSLSGQAMAVAVFGQKPRPSPLRDAQQAFETKFPNVPRPVDLNKIYVNAYQDNGTPPTRVLESSRSVADYIAERYTGGGDITLDVDTEKGTTYSLFSFPNAVSDEDKVNGATPQEIEKFINHLASDKAKDVNVQNDEYFRTPGQDGKTPLQKLGEIRKELIQADTDQQYADGTLSKKAQDLAKKITQNPTQTDLERAYPDEGHRPRVSAYRSTRTPPQTASQIRIRNCMAPSS
;
A
#
# COMPACT_ATOMS: atom_id res chain seq x y z
N MET A 1 22.29 4.91 -50.49
CA MET A 1 22.57 3.98 -49.37
C MET A 1 22.50 4.77 -48.08
N VAL A 2 21.34 4.84 -47.44
CA VAL A 2 21.15 5.46 -46.11
C VAL A 2 20.00 4.71 -45.42
N ASN A 3 20.08 4.56 -44.10
CA ASN A 3 19.12 3.95 -43.17
C ASN A 3 19.27 2.45 -42.89
N SER A 4 20.33 2.09 -42.15
CA SER A 4 20.35 0.86 -41.35
C SER A 4 20.68 1.11 -39.86
N ALA A 5 21.22 2.29 -39.49
CA ALA A 5 21.61 2.58 -38.10
C ALA A 5 20.46 3.07 -37.20
N THR A 6 19.35 3.56 -37.79
CA THR A 6 18.19 4.10 -37.06
C THR A 6 17.11 3.07 -36.76
N ALA A 7 17.10 1.95 -37.48
CA ALA A 7 16.18 0.84 -37.22
C ALA A 7 16.66 0.00 -36.02
N ASP A 8 17.96 -0.30 -35.98
CA ASP A 8 18.61 -1.06 -34.89
C ASP A 8 18.45 -0.42 -33.51
N THR A 9 18.50 0.92 -33.42
CA THR A 9 18.31 1.63 -32.15
C THR A 9 16.87 1.54 -31.63
N SER A 10 15.88 1.48 -32.53
CA SER A 10 14.46 1.41 -32.16
C SER A 10 14.03 0.02 -31.67
N GLU A 11 14.56 -1.06 -32.27
CA GLU A 11 14.33 -2.43 -31.81
C GLU A 11 15.06 -2.69 -30.49
N THR A 12 16.30 -2.22 -30.36
CA THR A 12 17.06 -2.30 -29.11
C THR A 12 16.36 -1.53 -27.97
N GLN A 13 15.82 -0.34 -28.23
CA GLN A 13 15.02 0.40 -27.24
C GLN A 13 13.73 -0.33 -26.85
N ARG A 14 13.02 -0.93 -27.81
CA ARG A 14 11.79 -1.70 -27.53
C ARG A 14 12.07 -2.96 -26.71
N GLU A 15 13.15 -3.68 -26.99
CA GLU A 15 13.56 -4.84 -26.19
C GLU A 15 14.00 -4.45 -24.78
N GLN A 16 14.68 -3.30 -24.63
CA GLN A 16 15.07 -2.77 -23.32
C GLN A 16 13.85 -2.32 -22.50
N ILE A 17 12.88 -1.67 -23.11
CA ILE A 17 11.59 -1.32 -22.47
C ILE A 17 10.83 -2.59 -22.08
N GLY A 18 10.78 -3.61 -22.94
CA GLY A 18 10.14 -4.90 -22.61
C GLY A 18 10.82 -5.65 -21.46
N LYS A 19 12.15 -5.57 -21.35
CA LYS A 19 12.90 -6.04 -20.17
C LYS A 19 12.58 -5.22 -18.92
N PHE A 20 12.44 -3.91 -19.05
CA PHE A 20 12.08 -3.04 -17.93
C PHE A 20 10.66 -3.31 -17.41
N ASP A 21 9.69 -3.50 -18.30
CA ASP A 21 8.30 -3.79 -17.95
C ASP A 21 8.14 -5.18 -17.31
N SER A 22 8.87 -6.18 -17.82
CA SER A 22 8.89 -7.52 -17.22
C SER A 22 9.55 -7.54 -15.83
N LEU A 23 10.60 -6.74 -15.61
CA LEU A 23 11.31 -6.63 -14.32
C LEU A 23 10.58 -5.74 -13.29
N SER A 24 9.87 -4.69 -13.73
CA SER A 24 9.36 -3.65 -12.83
C SER A 24 7.96 -3.92 -12.26
N GLY A 25 7.07 -4.60 -13.01
CA GLY A 25 5.68 -4.82 -12.58
C GLY A 25 5.38 -6.25 -12.16
N GLN A 26 5.53 -7.20 -13.09
CA GLN A 26 5.12 -8.60 -12.86
C GLN A 26 6.15 -9.38 -12.05
N ALA A 27 7.46 -9.19 -12.26
CA ALA A 27 8.49 -9.90 -11.50
C ALA A 27 8.46 -9.53 -10.02
N MET A 28 8.36 -8.24 -9.66
CA MET A 28 8.21 -7.82 -8.26
C MET A 28 6.92 -8.35 -7.64
N ALA A 29 5.79 -8.23 -8.35
CA ALA A 29 4.50 -8.69 -7.85
C ALA A 29 4.49 -10.20 -7.59
N VAL A 30 5.01 -11.01 -8.52
CA VAL A 30 5.00 -12.48 -8.41
C VAL A 30 6.07 -12.99 -7.45
N ALA A 31 7.32 -12.51 -7.55
CA ALA A 31 8.44 -13.03 -6.76
C ALA A 31 8.39 -12.63 -5.29
N VAL A 32 7.77 -11.48 -4.97
CA VAL A 32 7.82 -10.90 -3.62
C VAL A 32 6.43 -10.78 -3.00
N PHE A 33 5.38 -10.52 -3.78
CA PHE A 33 4.03 -10.33 -3.21
C PHE A 33 3.09 -11.51 -3.46
N GLY A 34 3.38 -12.38 -4.42
CA GLY A 34 2.59 -13.58 -4.71
C GLY A 34 2.59 -14.62 -3.60
N GLN A 35 3.63 -14.62 -2.75
CA GLN A 35 3.76 -15.52 -1.59
C GLN A 35 3.41 -14.86 -0.25
N LYS A 36 3.02 -13.58 -0.26
CA LYS A 36 2.66 -12.87 0.96
C LYS A 36 1.35 -13.42 1.52
N PRO A 37 1.27 -13.77 2.83
CA PRO A 37 -0.01 -14.10 3.46
C PRO A 37 -1.02 -12.98 3.22
N ARG A 38 -2.26 -13.31 2.83
CA ARG A 38 -3.29 -12.32 2.46
C ARG A 38 -3.58 -11.38 3.64
N PRO A 39 -3.21 -10.09 3.59
CA PRO A 39 -3.19 -9.25 4.79
C PRO A 39 -4.23 -8.12 4.69
N SER A 40 -5.46 -8.39 4.24
CA SER A 40 -6.53 -7.40 4.30
C SER A 40 -7.50 -7.75 5.44
N PRO A 41 -7.27 -7.24 6.67
CA PRO A 41 -8.19 -7.44 7.79
C PRO A 41 -9.64 -7.10 7.45
N LEU A 42 -9.86 -6.08 6.61
CA LEU A 42 -11.20 -5.70 6.17
C LEU A 42 -11.81 -6.74 5.23
N ARG A 43 -11.02 -7.39 4.37
CA ARG A 43 -11.50 -8.49 3.52
C ARG A 43 -11.83 -9.74 4.33
N ASP A 44 -11.06 -10.04 5.38
CA ASP A 44 -11.40 -11.13 6.31
C ASP A 44 -12.69 -10.80 7.07
N ALA A 45 -12.82 -9.55 7.54
CA ALA A 45 -14.03 -9.09 8.22
C ALA A 45 -15.24 -9.15 7.30
N GLN A 46 -15.08 -8.77 6.04
CA GLN A 46 -16.09 -8.89 4.99
C GLN A 46 -16.54 -10.35 4.84
N GLN A 47 -15.62 -11.31 4.72
CA GLN A 47 -15.98 -12.72 4.60
C GLN A 47 -16.68 -13.26 5.85
N ALA A 48 -16.19 -12.89 7.03
CA ALA A 48 -16.80 -13.26 8.30
C ALA A 48 -18.22 -12.67 8.44
N PHE A 49 -18.39 -11.40 8.05
CA PHE A 49 -19.66 -10.71 8.01
C PHE A 49 -20.65 -11.42 7.09
N GLU A 50 -20.22 -11.70 5.86
CA GLU A 50 -21.04 -12.38 4.86
C GLU A 50 -21.46 -13.78 5.29
N THR A 51 -20.63 -14.47 6.06
CA THR A 51 -20.96 -15.78 6.63
C THR A 51 -21.95 -15.65 7.78
N LYS A 52 -21.76 -14.64 8.64
CA LYS A 52 -22.58 -14.40 9.82
C LYS A 52 -23.97 -13.87 9.48
N PHE A 53 -24.06 -13.04 8.45
CA PHE A 53 -25.28 -12.35 8.01
C PHE A 53 -25.64 -12.76 6.57
N PRO A 54 -26.11 -14.00 6.35
CA PRO A 54 -26.44 -14.50 5.02
C PRO A 54 -27.61 -13.74 4.38
N ASN A 55 -28.47 -13.12 5.18
CA ASN A 55 -29.69 -12.43 4.74
C ASN A 55 -29.46 -10.95 4.37
N VAL A 56 -28.26 -10.41 4.58
CA VAL A 56 -27.94 -9.05 4.12
C VAL A 56 -27.83 -9.05 2.59
N PRO A 57 -28.46 -8.08 1.88
CA PRO A 57 -28.45 -8.02 0.42
C PRO A 57 -27.05 -8.06 -0.19
N ARG A 58 -26.92 -8.78 -1.31
CA ARG A 58 -25.65 -8.94 -2.05
C ARG A 58 -25.58 -8.01 -3.26
N PRO A 59 -24.39 -7.49 -3.61
CA PRO A 59 -23.10 -7.70 -2.93
C PRO A 59 -23.02 -6.93 -1.59
N VAL A 60 -22.40 -7.53 -0.57
CA VAL A 60 -22.12 -6.80 0.68
C VAL A 60 -20.91 -5.91 0.43
N ASP A 61 -21.01 -4.64 0.83
CA ASP A 61 -19.88 -3.72 0.89
C ASP A 61 -19.94 -3.00 2.24
N LEU A 62 -19.03 -3.33 3.15
CA LEU A 62 -19.01 -2.77 4.51
C LEU A 62 -18.77 -1.25 4.53
N ASN A 63 -18.27 -0.65 3.45
CA ASN A 63 -18.16 0.80 3.31
C ASN A 63 -19.48 1.47 2.92
N LYS A 64 -20.49 0.68 2.54
CA LYS A 64 -21.82 1.14 2.10
C LYS A 64 -22.94 0.71 3.04
N ILE A 65 -22.60 0.07 4.16
CA ILE A 65 -23.54 -0.19 5.25
C ILE A 65 -23.18 0.79 6.35
N TYR A 66 -24.10 1.70 6.65
CA TYR A 66 -23.91 2.76 7.63
C TYR A 66 -24.75 2.46 8.86
N VAL A 67 -24.14 2.63 10.04
CA VAL A 67 -24.85 2.71 11.30
C VAL A 67 -25.16 4.18 11.54
N ASN A 68 -26.43 4.54 11.37
CA ASN A 68 -26.87 5.92 11.58
C ASN A 68 -27.57 6.02 12.93
N ALA A 69 -27.14 7.00 13.72
CA ALA A 69 -27.79 7.42 14.95
C ALA A 69 -28.73 8.58 14.62
N TYR A 70 -29.99 8.50 15.05
CA TYR A 70 -30.98 9.55 14.81
C TYR A 70 -31.93 9.68 16.00
N GLN A 71 -32.56 10.85 16.10
CA GLN A 71 -33.61 11.17 17.07
C GLN A 71 -34.91 11.50 16.36
N ASP A 72 -36.04 11.16 16.98
CA ASP A 72 -37.37 11.59 16.55
C ASP A 72 -37.75 12.90 17.25
N ASN A 73 -37.91 13.97 16.49
CA ASN A 73 -38.20 15.32 17.01
C ASN A 73 -39.58 15.83 16.54
N GLY A 74 -40.31 16.51 17.41
CA GLY A 74 -41.55 17.24 17.06
C GLY A 74 -42.83 16.39 16.97
N THR A 75 -43.91 17.01 16.51
CA THR A 75 -45.21 16.37 16.29
C THR A 75 -45.84 16.89 14.99
N PRO A 76 -45.98 16.06 13.94
CA PRO A 76 -45.58 14.65 13.86
C PRO A 76 -44.04 14.47 13.95
N PRO A 77 -43.56 13.32 14.43
CA PRO A 77 -42.14 13.06 14.63
C PRO A 77 -41.38 13.13 13.30
N THR A 78 -40.27 13.86 13.30
CA THR A 78 -39.32 13.97 12.19
C THR A 78 -37.98 13.43 12.64
N ARG A 79 -37.43 12.47 11.90
CA ARG A 79 -36.11 11.89 12.19
C ARG A 79 -35.00 12.87 11.83
N VAL A 80 -34.13 13.16 12.79
CA VAL A 80 -32.95 14.00 12.63
C VAL A 80 -31.71 13.14 12.84
N LEU A 81 -30.82 13.10 11.84
CA LEU A 81 -29.55 12.38 11.90
C LEU A 81 -28.59 13.08 12.87
N GLU A 82 -28.01 12.32 13.81
CA GLU A 82 -26.98 12.78 14.72
C GLU A 82 -25.58 12.37 14.28
N SER A 83 -25.43 11.12 13.85
CA SER A 83 -24.14 10.61 13.37
C SER A 83 -24.34 9.47 12.38
N SER A 84 -23.34 9.28 11.54
CA SER A 84 -23.29 8.19 10.57
C SER A 84 -21.86 7.72 10.43
N ARG A 85 -21.64 6.41 10.60
CA ARG A 85 -20.35 5.76 10.33
C ARG A 85 -20.59 4.46 9.60
N SER A 86 -19.70 4.13 8.67
CA SER A 86 -19.80 2.83 7.99
C SER A 86 -19.41 1.70 8.94
N VAL A 87 -19.91 0.49 8.68
CA VAL A 87 -19.47 -0.72 9.41
C VAL A 87 -17.97 -0.93 9.22
N ALA A 88 -17.42 -0.60 8.04
CA ALA A 88 -15.99 -0.63 7.79
C ALA A 88 -15.19 0.31 8.72
N ASP A 89 -15.71 1.50 9.04
CA ASP A 89 -15.05 2.45 9.95
C ASP A 89 -14.96 1.88 11.38
N TYR A 90 -16.03 1.25 11.87
CA TYR A 90 -16.00 0.61 13.20
C TYR A 90 -15.05 -0.57 13.24
N ILE A 91 -14.99 -1.38 12.17
CA ILE A 91 -14.05 -2.49 12.05
C ILE A 91 -12.61 -1.97 12.01
N ALA A 92 -12.35 -0.89 11.27
CA ALA A 92 -11.02 -0.29 11.16
C ALA A 92 -10.55 0.27 12.51
N GLU A 93 -11.43 0.94 13.24
CA GLU A 93 -11.15 1.40 14.60
C GLU A 93 -10.88 0.22 15.54
N ARG A 94 -11.74 -0.81 15.50
CA ARG A 94 -11.52 -2.03 16.28
C ARG A 94 -10.16 -2.64 15.97
N TYR A 95 -9.74 -2.73 14.72
CA TYR A 95 -8.44 -3.32 14.36
C TYR A 95 -7.21 -2.49 14.71
N THR A 96 -7.37 -1.19 15.00
CA THR A 96 -6.25 -0.31 15.37
C THR A 96 -6.05 -0.14 16.88
N GLY A 97 -6.80 -0.89 17.71
CA GLY A 97 -6.73 -0.78 19.17
C GLY A 97 -8.01 -0.21 19.80
N GLY A 98 -9.06 0.01 19.01
CA GLY A 98 -10.32 0.57 19.48
C GLY A 98 -11.01 -0.30 20.53
N GLY A 99 -11.67 0.38 21.47
CA GLY A 99 -12.50 -0.26 22.49
C GLY A 99 -13.76 -0.90 21.90
N ASP A 100 -14.55 -1.50 22.78
CA ASP A 100 -15.85 -2.03 22.40
C ASP A 100 -16.81 -0.87 22.08
N ILE A 101 -17.69 -1.08 21.11
CA ILE A 101 -18.73 -0.12 20.74
C ILE A 101 -20.06 -0.51 21.38
N THR A 102 -20.98 0.46 21.48
CA THR A 102 -22.35 0.26 21.95
C THR A 102 -23.30 0.92 20.97
N LEU A 103 -24.26 0.14 20.47
CA LEU A 103 -25.28 0.50 19.48
C LEU A 103 -26.69 0.20 20.02
N ASP A 104 -26.87 0.36 21.33
CA ASP A 104 -28.17 0.28 22.00
C ASP A 104 -28.90 1.61 21.96
N VAL A 105 -30.23 1.56 22.07
CA VAL A 105 -31.04 2.78 22.20
C VAL A 105 -30.59 3.51 23.46
N ASP A 106 -30.06 4.71 23.28
CA ASP A 106 -29.73 5.58 24.41
C ASP A 106 -31.04 6.22 24.87
N THR A 107 -31.72 5.58 25.82
CA THR A 107 -33.00 6.06 26.35
C THR A 107 -32.89 7.41 27.05
N GLU A 108 -31.71 7.79 27.52
CA GLU A 108 -31.48 9.11 28.15
C GLU A 108 -31.35 10.21 27.09
N LYS A 109 -30.69 9.91 25.96
CA LYS A 109 -30.55 10.85 24.83
C LYS A 109 -31.65 10.74 23.77
N GLY A 110 -32.50 9.72 23.82
CA GLY A 110 -33.50 9.43 22.79
C GLY A 110 -32.89 8.99 21.45
N THR A 111 -31.62 8.58 21.44
CA THR A 111 -30.90 8.22 20.20
C THR A 111 -31.21 6.78 19.82
N THR A 112 -31.67 6.59 18.59
CA THR A 112 -31.91 5.28 17.97
C THR A 112 -30.87 5.00 16.91
N TYR A 113 -30.38 3.77 16.85
CA TYR A 113 -29.47 3.30 15.82
C TYR A 113 -30.23 2.45 14.79
N SER A 114 -29.87 2.57 13.51
CA SER A 114 -30.30 1.63 12.47
C SER A 114 -29.26 1.53 11.36
N LEU A 115 -29.37 0.48 10.55
CA LEU A 115 -28.49 0.23 9.42
C LEU A 115 -29.10 0.79 8.14
N PHE A 116 -28.31 1.53 7.36
CA PHE A 116 -28.75 2.15 6.12
C PHE A 116 -27.71 2.00 5.01
N SER A 117 -28.18 2.15 3.76
CA SER A 117 -27.31 2.09 2.59
C SER A 117 -26.57 3.41 2.31
N PHE A 118 -26.97 4.49 2.99
CA PHE A 118 -26.47 5.84 2.78
C PHE A 118 -26.15 6.55 4.10
N PRO A 119 -25.13 7.43 4.12
CA PRO A 119 -24.71 8.11 5.35
C PRO A 119 -25.70 9.15 5.87
N ASN A 120 -26.61 9.65 5.01
CA ASN A 120 -27.61 10.66 5.37
C ASN A 120 -29.03 10.09 5.50
N ALA A 121 -29.18 8.77 5.39
CA ALA A 121 -30.48 8.13 5.42
C ALA A 121 -31.03 8.02 6.85
N VAL A 122 -32.30 8.39 6.99
CA VAL A 122 -33.11 8.16 8.20
C VAL A 122 -34.46 7.53 7.87
N SER A 123 -34.77 7.35 6.58
CA SER A 123 -36.01 6.77 6.08
C SER A 123 -35.98 5.24 6.14
N ASP A 124 -37.10 4.61 6.47
CA ASP A 124 -37.21 3.14 6.50
C ASP A 124 -37.01 2.50 5.12
N GLU A 125 -37.18 3.26 4.02
CA GLU A 125 -36.94 2.79 2.65
C GLU A 125 -35.46 2.52 2.36
N ASP A 126 -34.56 3.25 3.03
CA ASP A 126 -33.12 3.15 2.84
C ASP A 126 -32.46 2.14 3.80
N LYS A 127 -33.25 1.50 4.67
CA LYS A 127 -32.75 0.58 5.69
C LYS A 127 -32.16 -0.68 5.07
N VAL A 128 -31.00 -1.07 5.60
CA VAL A 128 -30.39 -2.37 5.30
C VAL A 128 -31.08 -3.42 6.16
N ASN A 129 -31.76 -4.35 5.51
CA ASN A 129 -32.40 -5.50 6.15
C ASN A 129 -31.40 -6.66 6.33
N GLY A 130 -31.73 -7.60 7.22
CA GLY A 130 -30.98 -8.85 7.40
C GLY A 130 -29.93 -8.83 8.52
N ALA A 131 -29.78 -7.71 9.22
CA ALA A 131 -29.03 -7.58 10.48
C ALA A 131 -29.60 -6.44 11.32
N THR A 132 -29.45 -6.50 12.65
CA THR A 132 -29.77 -5.39 13.56
C THR A 132 -28.51 -4.65 14.04
N PRO A 133 -28.60 -3.38 14.48
CA PRO A 133 -27.47 -2.68 15.09
C PRO A 133 -26.81 -3.46 16.24
N GLN A 134 -27.59 -4.14 17.09
CA GLN A 134 -27.07 -4.95 18.19
C GLN A 134 -26.31 -6.19 17.71
N GLU A 135 -26.73 -6.79 16.59
CA GLU A 135 -26.00 -7.90 15.99
C GLU A 135 -24.68 -7.42 15.37
N ILE A 136 -24.67 -6.23 14.77
CA ILE A 136 -23.48 -5.57 14.22
C ILE A 136 -22.49 -5.21 15.34
N GLU A 137 -22.98 -4.64 16.45
CA GLU A 137 -22.20 -4.38 17.66
C GLU A 137 -21.50 -5.65 18.14
N LYS A 138 -22.29 -6.72 18.36
CA LYS A 138 -21.74 -8.02 18.78
C LYS A 138 -20.71 -8.51 17.79
N PHE A 139 -20.98 -8.45 16.49
CA PHE A 139 -20.03 -8.86 15.48
C PHE A 139 -18.71 -8.09 15.58
N ILE A 140 -18.75 -6.76 15.65
CA ILE A 140 -17.56 -5.91 15.74
C ILE A 140 -16.78 -6.16 17.03
N ASN A 141 -17.45 -6.24 18.18
CA ASN A 141 -16.80 -6.46 19.47
C ASN A 141 -16.14 -7.84 19.57
N HIS A 142 -16.64 -8.85 18.84
CA HIS A 142 -16.00 -10.17 18.73
C HIS A 142 -14.79 -10.19 17.77
N LEU A 143 -14.54 -9.14 16.99
CA LEU A 143 -13.31 -9.02 16.21
C LEU A 143 -12.13 -8.69 17.12
N ALA A 144 -10.95 -9.18 16.75
CA ALA A 144 -9.70 -8.86 17.44
C ALA A 144 -9.47 -7.34 17.47
N SER A 145 -9.11 -6.78 18.63
CA SER A 145 -8.94 -5.34 18.83
C SER A 145 -7.62 -4.78 18.28
N ASP A 146 -6.72 -5.59 17.77
CA ASP A 146 -5.39 -5.14 17.35
C ASP A 146 -4.84 -5.92 16.16
N LYS A 147 -5.74 -6.44 15.33
CA LYS A 147 -5.37 -7.20 14.11
C LYS A 147 -4.45 -6.41 13.17
N ALA A 148 -4.47 -5.07 13.20
CA ALA A 148 -3.51 -4.27 12.44
C ALA A 148 -2.08 -4.40 12.95
N LYS A 149 -1.86 -4.57 14.27
CA LYS A 149 -0.54 -4.86 14.83
C LYS A 149 -0.07 -6.24 14.40
N ASP A 150 -0.94 -7.25 14.48
CA ASP A 150 -0.62 -8.61 14.03
C ASP A 150 -0.25 -8.64 12.55
N VAL A 151 -0.99 -7.92 11.70
CA VAL A 151 -0.64 -7.81 10.27
C VAL A 151 0.70 -7.11 10.07
N ASN A 152 1.02 -6.09 10.86
CA ASN A 152 2.34 -5.45 10.79
C ASN A 152 3.45 -6.41 11.21
N VAL A 153 3.26 -7.16 12.29
CA VAL A 153 4.21 -8.20 12.74
C VAL A 153 4.37 -9.28 11.68
N GLN A 154 3.28 -9.80 11.13
CA GLN A 154 3.30 -10.81 10.06
C GLN A 154 3.96 -10.28 8.78
N ASN A 155 3.75 -9.02 8.43
CA ASN A 155 4.41 -8.38 7.30
C ASN A 155 5.92 -8.26 7.54
N ASP A 156 6.32 -7.76 8.72
CA ASP A 156 7.73 -7.62 9.09
C ASP A 156 8.44 -8.97 9.13
N GLU A 157 7.78 -9.99 9.69
CA GLU A 157 8.26 -11.36 9.70
C GLU A 157 8.39 -11.92 8.28
N TYR A 158 7.35 -11.78 7.45
CA TYR A 158 7.39 -12.20 6.04
C TYR A 158 8.61 -11.65 5.30
N PHE A 159 8.89 -10.36 5.45
CA PHE A 159 10.01 -9.71 4.76
C PHE A 159 11.39 -10.13 5.27
N ARG A 160 11.48 -10.72 6.47
CA ARG A 160 12.72 -11.15 7.12
C ARG A 160 12.91 -12.67 7.10
N THR A 161 11.86 -13.45 6.90
CA THR A 161 11.93 -14.91 6.89
C THR A 161 12.44 -15.41 5.53
N PRO A 162 13.54 -16.18 5.49
CA PRO A 162 14.04 -16.76 4.24
C PRO A 162 13.05 -17.78 3.65
N GLY A 163 12.91 -17.76 2.32
CA GLY A 163 12.19 -18.80 1.58
C GLY A 163 13.00 -20.09 1.45
N GLN A 164 12.46 -21.07 0.72
CA GLN A 164 13.16 -22.34 0.42
C GLN A 164 14.50 -22.16 -0.29
N ASP A 165 14.65 -21.05 -1.02
CA ASP A 165 15.88 -20.66 -1.71
C ASP A 165 16.90 -19.95 -0.79
N GLY A 166 16.63 -19.89 0.51
CA GLY A 166 17.51 -19.25 1.50
C GLY A 166 17.52 -17.72 1.44
N LYS A 167 16.73 -17.12 0.55
CA LYS A 167 16.63 -15.66 0.38
C LYS A 167 15.34 -15.12 0.99
N THR A 168 15.46 -14.02 1.70
CA THR A 168 14.32 -13.23 2.20
C THR A 168 13.65 -12.45 1.06
N PRO A 169 12.35 -12.13 1.16
CA PRO A 169 11.70 -11.23 0.21
C PRO A 169 12.38 -9.86 0.09
N LEU A 170 12.97 -9.33 1.18
CA LEU A 170 13.78 -8.10 1.11
C LEU A 170 15.04 -8.26 0.26
N GLN A 171 15.74 -9.38 0.37
CA GLN A 171 16.90 -9.66 -0.49
C GLN A 171 16.49 -9.78 -1.95
N LYS A 172 15.38 -10.46 -2.25
CA LYS A 172 14.82 -10.55 -3.62
C LYS A 172 14.47 -9.17 -4.17
N LEU A 173 13.83 -8.30 -3.37
CA LEU A 173 13.56 -6.92 -3.75
C LEU A 173 14.84 -6.13 -4.01
N GLY A 174 15.86 -6.31 -3.18
CA GLY A 174 17.18 -5.68 -3.36
C GLY A 174 17.84 -6.08 -4.68
N GLU A 175 17.78 -7.38 -5.03
CA GLU A 175 18.29 -7.92 -6.29
C GLU A 175 17.53 -7.35 -7.50
N ILE A 176 16.19 -7.39 -7.48
CA ILE A 176 15.37 -6.81 -8.55
C ILE A 176 15.64 -5.30 -8.69
N ARG A 177 15.76 -4.58 -7.57
CA ARG A 177 16.04 -3.14 -7.60
C ARG A 177 17.42 -2.86 -8.21
N LYS A 178 18.42 -3.70 -7.94
CA LYS A 178 19.75 -3.61 -8.55
C LYS A 178 19.67 -3.77 -10.07
N GLU A 179 18.94 -4.77 -10.56
CA GLU A 179 18.74 -5.01 -11.99
C GLU A 179 18.03 -3.83 -12.67
N LEU A 180 17.00 -3.27 -12.03
CA LEU A 180 16.29 -2.10 -12.57
C LEU A 180 17.16 -0.86 -12.64
N ILE A 181 17.96 -0.57 -11.61
CA ILE A 181 18.90 0.56 -11.64
C ILE A 181 19.89 0.35 -12.78
N GLN A 182 20.38 -0.88 -12.98
CA GLN A 182 21.32 -1.19 -14.05
C GLN A 182 20.71 -0.98 -15.43
N ALA A 183 19.50 -1.49 -15.65
CA ALA A 183 18.77 -1.34 -16.91
C ALA A 183 18.48 0.14 -17.24
N ASP A 184 17.99 0.91 -16.25
CA ASP A 184 17.72 2.35 -16.40
C ASP A 184 19.00 3.13 -16.71
N THR A 185 20.09 2.81 -16.01
CA THR A 185 21.40 3.45 -16.24
C THR A 185 21.92 3.17 -17.65
N ASP A 186 21.84 1.92 -18.12
CA ASP A 186 22.32 1.55 -19.45
C ASP A 186 21.46 2.16 -20.55
N GLN A 187 20.15 2.27 -20.35
CA GLN A 187 19.24 2.96 -21.27
C GLN A 187 19.54 4.46 -21.35
N GLN A 188 19.66 5.14 -20.21
CA GLN A 188 19.97 6.59 -20.17
C GLN A 188 21.38 6.88 -20.71
N TYR A 189 22.31 5.93 -20.62
CA TYR A 189 23.60 6.08 -21.30
C TYR A 189 23.45 5.94 -22.82
N ALA A 190 22.68 4.95 -23.28
CA ALA A 190 22.48 4.69 -24.70
C ALA A 190 21.74 5.83 -25.42
N ASP A 191 20.78 6.49 -24.76
CA ASP A 191 20.05 7.64 -25.32
C ASP A 191 20.79 8.99 -25.14
N GLY A 192 21.94 8.98 -24.48
CA GLY A 192 22.79 10.16 -24.27
C GLY A 192 22.39 11.06 -23.09
N THR A 193 21.36 10.69 -22.32
CA THR A 193 20.92 11.43 -21.13
C THR A 193 21.96 11.37 -20.01
N LEU A 194 22.66 10.23 -19.87
CA LEU A 194 23.62 9.97 -18.80
C LEU A 194 25.06 9.96 -19.35
N SER A 195 25.96 10.70 -18.70
CA SER A 195 27.38 10.65 -19.04
C SER A 195 28.01 9.30 -18.66
N LYS A 196 29.08 8.90 -19.37
CA LYS A 196 29.87 7.70 -19.04
C LYS A 196 30.34 7.67 -17.57
N LYS A 197 30.79 8.80 -17.04
CA LYS A 197 31.23 8.92 -15.63
C LYS A 197 30.09 8.61 -14.66
N ALA A 198 28.86 9.03 -14.98
CA ALA A 198 27.69 8.78 -14.15
C ALA A 198 27.21 7.32 -14.28
N GLN A 199 27.28 6.73 -15.48
CA GLN A 199 27.04 5.30 -15.68
C GLN A 199 28.01 4.44 -14.87
N ASP A 200 29.30 4.77 -14.92
CA ASP A 200 30.34 4.07 -14.16
C ASP A 200 30.09 4.18 -12.65
N LEU A 201 29.67 5.35 -12.15
CA LEU A 201 29.32 5.53 -10.74
C LEU A 201 28.12 4.65 -10.35
N ALA A 202 27.06 4.63 -11.16
CA ALA A 202 25.88 3.81 -10.90
C ALA A 202 26.25 2.32 -10.86
N LYS A 203 27.06 1.84 -11.81
CA LYS A 203 27.58 0.45 -11.83
C LYS A 203 28.37 0.10 -10.56
N LYS A 204 29.24 1.01 -10.09
CA LYS A 204 30.02 0.78 -8.86
C LYS A 204 29.15 0.65 -7.62
N ILE A 205 28.10 1.47 -7.52
CA ILE A 205 27.16 1.47 -6.38
C ILE A 205 26.25 0.23 -6.44
N THR A 206 25.73 -0.15 -7.61
CA THR A 206 24.89 -1.35 -7.74
C THR A 206 25.67 -2.64 -7.45
N GLN A 207 26.97 -2.68 -7.78
CA GLN A 207 27.85 -3.80 -7.45
C GLN A 207 28.18 -3.88 -5.94
N ASN A 208 28.24 -2.73 -5.26
CA ASN A 208 28.63 -2.62 -3.85
C ASN A 208 27.59 -1.81 -3.08
N PRO A 209 26.42 -2.39 -2.76
CA PRO A 209 25.26 -1.64 -2.30
C PRO A 209 25.37 -1.16 -0.85
N THR A 210 26.25 -1.76 -0.03
CA THR A 210 26.45 -1.35 1.37
C THR A 210 27.76 -0.58 1.57
N GLN A 211 27.82 0.20 2.65
CA GLN A 211 29.04 0.90 3.05
C GLN A 211 30.22 -0.07 3.25
N THR A 212 29.96 -1.23 3.84
CA THR A 212 30.96 -2.29 4.04
C THR A 212 31.44 -2.88 2.71
N ASP A 213 30.55 -3.07 1.73
CA ASP A 213 30.94 -3.52 0.39
C ASP A 213 31.80 -2.48 -0.32
N LEU A 214 31.47 -1.19 -0.18
CA LEU A 214 32.25 -0.09 -0.74
C LEU A 214 33.62 0.05 -0.07
N GLU A 215 33.72 -0.15 1.25
CA GLU A 215 34.98 -0.19 1.98
C GLU A 215 35.89 -1.33 1.52
N ARG A 216 35.29 -2.51 1.29
CA ARG A 216 36.02 -3.68 0.78
C ARG A 216 36.47 -3.49 -0.67
N ALA A 217 35.61 -2.95 -1.53
CA ALA A 217 35.90 -2.76 -2.94
C ALA A 217 36.80 -1.54 -3.22
N TYR A 218 36.75 -0.51 -2.36
CA TYR A 218 37.54 0.71 -2.46
C TYR A 218 38.21 1.01 -1.10
N PRO A 219 39.35 0.37 -0.80
CA PRO A 219 40.05 0.57 0.48
C PRO A 219 40.55 2.00 0.67
N ASP A 220 40.94 2.67 -0.41
CA ASP A 220 41.30 4.08 -0.40
C ASP A 220 40.05 4.97 -0.34
N GLU A 221 39.94 5.73 0.75
CA GLU A 221 38.82 6.63 1.03
C GLU A 221 38.69 7.76 0.01
N GLY A 222 39.80 8.23 -0.57
CA GLY A 222 39.80 9.32 -1.57
C GLY A 222 39.13 8.94 -2.90
N HIS A 223 39.04 7.63 -3.17
CA HIS A 223 38.46 7.08 -4.41
C HIS A 223 37.13 6.34 -4.18
N ARG A 224 36.67 6.26 -2.93
CA ARG A 224 35.46 5.55 -2.54
C ARG A 224 34.20 6.35 -2.87
N PRO A 225 33.24 5.77 -3.62
CA PRO A 225 31.92 6.37 -3.79
C PRO A 225 31.24 6.59 -2.43
N ARG A 226 30.68 7.79 -2.21
CA ARG A 226 29.91 8.11 -1.00
C ARG A 226 28.42 7.93 -1.28
N VAL A 227 27.76 7.13 -0.44
CA VAL A 227 26.31 6.92 -0.49
C VAL A 227 25.70 7.52 0.77
N SER A 228 24.63 8.30 0.64
CA SER A 228 23.94 8.90 1.78
C SER A 228 22.44 8.71 1.63
N ALA A 229 21.76 8.39 2.73
CA ALA A 229 20.31 8.36 2.73
C ALA A 229 19.77 9.78 2.49
N TYR A 230 18.92 9.93 1.48
CA TYR A 230 18.21 11.19 1.27
C TYR A 230 17.15 11.36 2.37
N ARG A 231 17.37 12.29 3.30
CA ARG A 231 16.35 12.72 4.28
C ARG A 231 15.77 14.07 3.84
N SER A 232 14.50 14.07 3.46
CA SER A 232 13.69 15.29 3.35
C SER A 232 12.89 15.48 4.64
N THR A 233 12.93 16.68 5.22
CA THR A 233 12.08 17.07 6.36
C THR A 233 10.65 17.42 5.95
N ARG A 234 10.36 17.45 4.64
CA ARG A 234 9.00 17.48 4.10
C ARG A 234 8.64 16.07 3.63
N THR A 235 7.44 15.64 4.02
CA THR A 235 6.70 14.42 3.66
C THR A 235 7.29 13.66 2.46
N PRO A 236 7.54 12.33 2.57
CA PRO A 236 8.10 11.58 1.45
C PRO A 236 7.21 11.73 0.20
N PRO A 237 7.79 11.92 -1.00
CA PRO A 237 7.00 11.97 -2.22
C PRO A 237 6.29 10.62 -2.41
N GLN A 238 4.96 10.64 -2.46
CA GLN A 238 4.10 9.49 -2.77
C GLN A 238 4.17 9.04 -4.24
N THR A 239 5.15 9.52 -5.01
CA THR A 239 5.41 9.09 -6.38
C THR A 239 6.91 9.13 -6.62
N ALA A 240 7.57 7.98 -6.55
CA ALA A 240 9.01 7.89 -6.81
C ALA A 240 9.36 6.59 -7.54
N SER A 241 9.21 6.61 -8.86
CA SER A 241 10.05 5.83 -9.77
C SER A 241 10.69 6.76 -10.80
N GLN A 242 11.38 7.81 -10.34
CA GLN A 242 12.39 8.51 -11.12
C GLN A 242 13.52 8.90 -10.19
N ILE A 243 14.65 8.19 -10.25
CA ILE A 243 15.89 8.66 -9.65
C ILE A 243 16.44 9.73 -10.60
N ARG A 244 16.13 11.00 -10.35
CA ARG A 244 16.79 12.11 -11.03
C ARG A 244 18.12 12.38 -10.32
N ILE A 245 19.21 11.79 -10.80
CA ILE A 245 20.56 12.15 -10.35
C ILE A 245 20.85 13.56 -10.87
N ARG A 246 20.68 14.58 -10.03
CA ARG A 246 21.11 15.95 -10.38
C ARG A 246 22.62 16.04 -10.24
N ASN A 247 23.29 16.41 -11.34
CA ASN A 247 24.68 16.85 -11.32
C ASN A 247 24.78 18.13 -10.47
N CYS A 248 25.37 18.04 -9.29
CA CYS A 248 25.92 19.22 -8.62
C CYS A 248 27.31 19.46 -9.20
N MET A 249 27.40 20.24 -10.29
CA MET A 249 28.64 20.93 -10.64
C MET A 249 28.44 22.42 -10.39
N ALA A 250 29.18 22.95 -9.42
CA ALA A 250 29.44 24.37 -9.33
C ALA A 250 30.27 24.78 -10.56
N PRO A 251 29.95 25.91 -11.23
CA PRO A 251 30.82 26.42 -12.28
C PRO A 251 32.13 26.88 -11.63
N SER A 252 33.24 26.31 -12.10
CA SER A 252 34.58 26.81 -11.80
C SER A 252 35.03 27.62 -13.02
N SER A 253 35.27 28.91 -12.76
CA SER A 253 35.86 29.97 -13.60
C SER A 253 35.09 30.42 -14.85
#